data_AF-A0A7S1DPA0-F1
#
_entry.id   AF-A0A7S1DPA0-F1
#
_cell.length_a   1.000
_cell.length_b   1.000
_cell.length_c   1.000
_cell.angle_alpha   90.00
_cell.angle_beta   90.00
_cell.angle_gamma   90.00
#
_symmetry.space_group_name_H-M   'P 1'
#
loop_
_entity.id
_entity.type
_entity.pdbx_description
1 polymer ?
#
loop_
_entity_poly.entity_id
_entity_poly.type
_entity_poly.pdbx_seq_one_letter_code
_entity_poly.pdbx_strand_id
1 'polypeptide(L)'
;CVENEAQLFESFEKLVARLDPDMLAGFEIQNGSIGYLLQRAEKLDIRLDRGLSRCPSHPSTVEMRQEFFGDTNSSGLVICGRIIINTWRIIKDEVKLMSDSYNHVCFHILNKRVPDIPPDKITFWYTGKRPPGEPMPPAGDVWNMRNRAMAVSHFLDRACNAIDMLEAVDILVRTCELARVFGIDFTSVITRGSQYRVESMMYRLARTQNYIMMSPSGLQVRDQRPIECIPCVMEPASNFYPSPVCVTDFR
;
A
#
# COMPACT_ATOMS: atom_id res chain seq x y z
N CYS A 1 -29.84 2.97 -3.03
CA CYS A 1 -29.54 3.58 -1.72
C CYS A 1 -29.85 2.57 -0.64
N VAL A 2 -29.08 2.56 0.45
CA VAL A 2 -29.30 1.69 1.62
C VAL A 2 -29.87 2.52 2.76
N GLU A 3 -30.63 1.88 3.65
CA GLU A 3 -31.32 2.57 4.75
C GLU A 3 -30.44 2.69 6.00
N ASN A 4 -29.53 1.75 6.21
CA ASN A 4 -28.65 1.72 7.37
C ASN A 4 -27.22 1.29 7.01
N GLU A 5 -26.31 1.47 7.95
CA GLU A 5 -24.89 1.17 7.80
C GLU A 5 -24.63 -0.34 7.63
N ALA A 6 -25.42 -1.20 8.29
CA ALA A 6 -25.30 -2.66 8.16
C ALA A 6 -25.60 -3.14 6.73
N GLN A 7 -26.65 -2.62 6.09
CA GLN A 7 -26.98 -2.88 4.69
C GLN A 7 -25.90 -2.36 3.74
N LEU A 8 -25.17 -1.30 4.11
CA LEU A 8 -24.03 -0.82 3.33
C LEU A 8 -22.90 -1.86 3.31
N PHE A 9 -22.57 -2.43 4.47
CA PHE A 9 -21.56 -3.49 4.57
C PHE A 9 -21.97 -4.73 3.79
N GLU A 10 -23.22 -5.18 3.92
CA GLU A 10 -23.75 -6.32 3.15
C GLU A 10 -23.71 -6.05 1.64
N SER A 11 -24.09 -4.84 1.22
CA SER A 11 -24.05 -4.45 -0.19
C SER A 11 -22.60 -4.39 -0.72
N PHE A 12 -21.67 -3.92 0.10
CA PHE A 12 -20.25 -3.88 -0.23
C PHE A 12 -19.65 -5.29 -0.35
N GLU A 13 -19.98 -6.19 0.57
CA GLU A 13 -19.58 -7.60 0.49
C GLU A 13 -20.10 -8.25 -0.78
N LYS A 14 -21.40 -8.10 -1.08
CA LYS A 14 -22.02 -8.60 -2.32
C LYS A 14 -21.36 -8.03 -3.57
N LEU A 15 -20.98 -6.74 -3.53
CA LEU A 15 -20.30 -6.09 -4.64
C LEU A 15 -18.91 -6.71 -4.88
N VAL A 16 -18.12 -6.88 -3.81
CA VAL A 16 -16.78 -7.47 -3.90
C VAL A 16 -16.86 -8.93 -4.31
N ALA A 17 -17.78 -9.71 -3.76
CA ALA A 17 -18.00 -11.10 -4.16
C ALA A 17 -18.44 -11.22 -5.63
N ARG A 18 -19.27 -10.29 -6.12
CA ARG A 18 -19.74 -10.27 -7.51
C ARG A 18 -18.64 -9.91 -8.51
N LEU A 19 -17.82 -8.90 -8.19
CA LEU A 19 -16.72 -8.47 -9.05
C LEU A 19 -15.50 -9.39 -8.94
N ASP A 20 -15.35 -10.06 -7.81
CA ASP A 20 -14.24 -10.91 -7.42
C ASP A 20 -12.83 -10.39 -7.80
N PRO A 21 -12.43 -9.19 -7.34
CA PRO A 21 -11.15 -8.61 -7.70
C PRO A 21 -9.98 -9.37 -7.06
N ASP A 22 -8.92 -9.63 -7.84
CA ASP A 22 -7.68 -10.23 -7.31
C ASP A 22 -6.91 -9.28 -6.40
N MET A 23 -7.00 -7.97 -6.68
CA MET A 23 -6.26 -6.94 -5.97
C MET A 23 -7.20 -5.84 -5.47
N LEU A 24 -7.00 -5.40 -4.23
CA LEU A 24 -7.65 -4.24 -3.64
C LEU A 24 -6.60 -3.18 -3.34
N ALA A 25 -6.74 -2.02 -3.96
CA ALA A 25 -5.80 -0.90 -3.87
C ALA A 25 -6.46 0.35 -3.28
N GLY A 26 -5.62 1.25 -2.77
CA GLY A 26 -6.06 2.48 -2.15
C GLY A 26 -4.86 3.28 -1.65
N PHE A 27 -5.01 4.60 -1.60
CA PHE A 27 -3.91 5.47 -1.21
C PHE A 27 -3.38 5.12 0.18
N GLU A 28 -4.23 5.13 1.20
CA GLU A 28 -3.97 4.68 2.58
C GLU A 28 -5.07 3.69 3.01
N ILE A 29 -4.71 2.39 3.07
CA ILE A 29 -5.65 1.29 3.36
C ILE A 29 -5.68 0.93 4.85
N GLN A 30 -4.64 1.21 5.63
CA GLN A 30 -4.52 0.65 6.98
C GLN A 30 -5.37 1.39 8.00
N ASN A 31 -5.22 2.72 8.04
CA ASN A 31 -5.99 3.58 8.96
C ASN A 31 -7.22 4.18 8.26
N GLY A 32 -7.19 4.28 6.93
CA GLY A 32 -8.32 4.70 6.10
C GLY A 32 -8.96 3.53 5.36
N SER A 33 -9.91 3.83 4.45
CA SER A 33 -10.48 2.87 3.51
C SER A 33 -10.87 1.52 4.14
N ILE A 34 -10.34 0.39 3.65
CA ILE A 34 -10.70 -0.96 4.10
C ILE A 34 -10.36 -1.19 5.58
N GLY A 35 -9.21 -0.70 6.06
CA GLY A 35 -8.85 -0.85 7.47
C GLY A 35 -9.86 -0.18 8.40
N TYR A 36 -10.35 1.01 8.03
CA TYR A 36 -11.44 1.67 8.75
C TYR A 36 -12.75 0.89 8.63
N LEU A 37 -13.11 0.40 7.43
CA LEU A 37 -14.33 -0.40 7.23
C LEU A 37 -14.35 -1.64 8.12
N LEU A 38 -13.22 -2.33 8.25
CA LEU A 38 -13.10 -3.52 9.10
C LEU A 38 -13.25 -3.18 10.59
N GLN A 39 -12.59 -2.12 11.06
CA GLN A 39 -12.75 -1.65 12.45
C GLN A 39 -14.19 -1.22 12.75
N ARG A 40 -14.86 -0.59 11.78
CA ARG A 40 -16.24 -0.15 11.92
C ARG A 40 -17.23 -1.31 11.90
N ALA A 41 -17.00 -2.31 11.04
CA ALA A 41 -17.79 -3.53 10.98
C ALA A 41 -17.69 -4.33 12.29
N GLU A 42 -16.50 -4.41 12.89
CA GLU A 42 -16.29 -5.06 14.19
C GLU A 42 -17.14 -4.42 15.31
N LYS A 43 -17.31 -3.10 15.31
CA LYS A 43 -18.20 -2.40 16.27
C LYS A 43 -19.68 -2.69 16.08
N LEU A 44 -20.08 -3.19 14.91
CA LEU A 44 -21.44 -3.59 14.59
C LEU A 44 -21.62 -5.12 14.64
N ASP A 45 -20.62 -5.85 15.12
CA ASP A 45 -20.58 -7.32 15.15
C ASP A 45 -20.70 -7.97 13.75
N ILE A 46 -20.20 -7.27 12.73
CA ILE A 46 -20.18 -7.74 11.33
C ILE A 46 -18.77 -8.25 11.01
N ARG A 47 -18.67 -9.53 10.64
CA ARG A 47 -17.42 -10.20 10.23
C ARG A 47 -17.04 -9.91 8.77
N LEU A 48 -16.85 -8.62 8.46
CA LEU A 48 -16.52 -8.16 7.11
C LEU A 48 -15.19 -8.74 6.58
N ASP A 49 -14.25 -9.00 7.48
CA ASP A 49 -12.97 -9.66 7.19
C ASP A 49 -13.15 -11.03 6.51
N ARG A 50 -14.15 -11.80 6.95
CA ARG A 50 -14.51 -13.10 6.36
C ARG A 50 -15.32 -12.93 5.08
N GLY A 51 -16.26 -11.98 5.07
CA GLY A 51 -17.09 -11.68 3.90
C GLY A 51 -16.28 -11.23 2.68
N LEU A 52 -15.19 -10.48 2.90
CA LEU A 52 -14.29 -10.06 1.82
C LEU A 52 -13.32 -11.18 1.38
N SER A 53 -13.13 -12.23 2.17
CA SER A 53 -12.18 -13.29 1.87
C SER A 53 -12.74 -14.31 0.87
N ARG A 54 -11.88 -14.88 0.03
CA ARG A 54 -12.21 -16.07 -0.78
C ARG A 54 -12.19 -17.37 0.04
N CYS A 55 -11.61 -17.36 1.24
CA CYS A 55 -11.53 -18.50 2.15
C CYS A 55 -12.07 -18.12 3.54
N PRO A 56 -13.40 -18.03 3.73
CA PRO A 56 -14.01 -17.54 4.97
C PRO A 56 -13.74 -18.42 6.21
N SER A 57 -13.36 -19.68 5.99
CA SER A 57 -12.98 -20.63 7.05
C SER A 57 -11.56 -20.43 7.56
N HIS A 58 -10.71 -19.69 6.83
CA HIS A 58 -9.34 -19.40 7.22
C HIS A 58 -9.32 -18.20 8.18
N PRO A 59 -8.48 -18.21 9.23
CA PRO A 59 -8.42 -17.08 10.15
C PRO A 59 -8.04 -15.80 9.42
N SER A 60 -8.75 -14.72 9.72
CA SER A 60 -8.47 -13.42 9.10
C SER A 60 -7.29 -12.71 9.75
N THR A 61 -6.82 -11.62 9.13
CA THR A 61 -5.82 -10.73 9.76
C THR A 61 -6.26 -10.19 11.11
N VAL A 62 -7.57 -9.99 11.31
CA VAL A 62 -8.09 -9.48 12.58
C VAL A 62 -7.90 -10.53 13.67
N GLU A 63 -8.15 -11.80 13.36
CA GLU A 63 -7.92 -12.92 14.28
C GLU A 63 -6.43 -13.19 14.50
N MET A 64 -5.60 -13.15 13.45
CA MET A 64 -4.15 -13.30 13.58
C MET A 64 -3.50 -12.14 14.36
N ARG A 65 -3.99 -10.90 14.22
CA ARG A 65 -3.48 -9.74 14.98
C ARG A 65 -3.72 -9.86 16.48
N GLN A 66 -4.79 -10.53 16.90
CA GLN A 66 -5.07 -10.76 18.32
C GLN A 66 -4.12 -11.79 18.94
N GLU A 67 -3.61 -12.75 18.15
CA GLU A 67 -2.61 -13.73 18.60
C GLU A 67 -1.19 -13.15 18.66
N PHE A 68 -0.84 -12.24 17.75
CA PHE A 68 0.49 -11.60 17.69
C PHE A 68 0.47 -10.21 18.35
N PHE A 69 0.34 -10.18 19.67
CA PHE A 69 0.64 -8.98 20.46
C PHE A 69 2.11 -8.55 20.22
N GLY A 70 2.32 -7.43 19.52
CA GLY A 70 3.53 -6.63 19.74
C GLY A 70 4.37 -6.16 18.55
N ASP A 71 3.95 -6.23 17.29
CA ASP A 71 4.76 -5.67 16.19
C ASP A 71 4.17 -4.39 15.59
N THR A 72 4.57 -3.27 16.21
CA THR A 72 4.35 -1.91 15.75
C THR A 72 4.99 -1.67 14.37
N ASN A 73 4.19 -1.14 13.44
CA ASN A 73 4.53 -0.48 12.15
C ASN A 73 4.38 -1.25 10.82
N SER A 74 4.31 -2.58 10.81
CA SER A 74 4.44 -3.34 9.54
C SER A 74 3.32 -4.33 9.21
N SER A 75 2.45 -4.73 10.15
CA SER A 75 1.43 -5.76 9.90
C SER A 75 0.35 -5.27 8.93
N GLY A 76 0.57 -5.56 7.64
CA GLY A 76 -0.34 -5.26 6.54
C GLY A 76 -1.73 -5.86 6.78
N LEU A 77 -2.72 -5.26 6.13
CA LEU A 77 -4.04 -5.87 6.04
C LEU A 77 -3.95 -7.09 5.11
N VAL A 78 -4.34 -8.27 5.57
CA VAL A 78 -4.44 -9.48 4.73
C VAL A 78 -5.89 -9.93 4.65
N ILE A 79 -6.38 -10.10 3.43
CA ILE A 79 -7.68 -10.71 3.14
C ILE A 79 -7.36 -11.98 2.36
N CYS A 80 -7.65 -13.15 2.93
CA CYS A 80 -7.23 -14.40 2.32
C CYS A 80 -7.84 -14.55 0.91
N GLY A 81 -6.98 -14.86 -0.06
CA GLY A 81 -7.32 -14.96 -1.49
C GLY A 81 -7.29 -13.65 -2.28
N ARG A 82 -6.95 -12.51 -1.65
CA ARG A 82 -6.84 -11.20 -2.33
C ARG A 82 -5.54 -10.49 -1.95
N ILE A 83 -4.96 -9.76 -2.90
CA ILE A 83 -3.75 -8.96 -2.69
C ILE A 83 -4.16 -7.55 -2.26
N ILE A 84 -3.65 -7.07 -1.14
CA ILE A 84 -3.91 -5.71 -0.65
C ILE A 84 -2.72 -4.81 -0.98
N ILE A 85 -2.98 -3.70 -1.68
CA ILE A 85 -1.96 -2.76 -2.16
C ILE A 85 -2.11 -1.41 -1.46
N ASN A 86 -1.22 -1.10 -0.53
CA ASN A 86 -1.17 0.24 0.08
C ASN A 86 -0.31 1.17 -0.80
N THR A 87 -0.96 1.99 -1.63
CA THR A 87 -0.30 2.76 -2.69
C THR A 87 0.74 3.74 -2.15
N TRP A 88 0.48 4.45 -1.04
CA TRP A 88 1.44 5.44 -0.53
C TRP A 88 2.76 4.80 -0.08
N ARG A 89 2.71 3.58 0.48
CA ARG A 89 3.91 2.86 0.93
C ARG A 89 4.80 2.47 -0.24
N ILE A 90 4.18 1.93 -1.30
CA ILE A 90 4.88 1.58 -2.54
C ILE A 90 5.53 2.82 -3.13
N ILE A 91 4.78 3.91 -3.25
CA ILE A 91 5.29 5.16 -3.80
C ILE A 91 6.47 5.70 -2.99
N LYS A 92 6.39 5.66 -1.66
CA LYS A 92 7.48 6.12 -0.79
C LYS A 92 8.78 5.35 -1.00
N ASP A 93 8.67 4.05 -1.24
CA ASP A 93 9.83 3.21 -1.48
C ASP A 93 10.42 3.48 -2.88
N GLU A 94 9.57 3.65 -3.90
CA GLU A 94 9.96 3.87 -5.30
C GLU A 94 10.41 5.31 -5.60
N VAL A 95 9.81 6.32 -4.98
CA VAL A 95 10.04 7.74 -5.26
C VAL A 95 10.40 8.48 -3.98
N LYS A 96 11.61 9.05 -3.93
CA LYS A 96 12.08 9.85 -2.80
C LYS A 96 11.52 11.27 -2.86
N LEU A 97 10.34 11.43 -2.28
CA LEU A 97 9.65 12.71 -2.13
C LEU A 97 9.93 13.33 -0.75
N MET A 98 9.80 14.65 -0.67
CA MET A 98 9.92 15.40 0.60
C MET A 98 8.72 15.18 1.54
N SER A 99 7.55 14.88 0.98
CA SER A 99 6.31 14.65 1.72
C SER A 99 5.52 13.51 1.08
N ASP A 100 5.01 12.61 1.93
CA ASP A 100 4.18 11.46 1.55
C ASP A 100 2.68 11.82 1.54
N SER A 101 2.33 13.10 1.67
CA SER A 101 0.93 13.53 1.64
C SER A 101 0.28 13.26 0.28
N TYR A 102 -0.99 12.86 0.28
CA TYR A 102 -1.72 12.51 -0.94
C TYR A 102 -1.64 13.60 -2.02
N ASN A 103 -1.85 14.86 -1.65
CA ASN A 103 -1.84 15.98 -2.60
C ASN A 103 -0.45 16.21 -3.20
N HIS A 104 0.61 16.09 -2.39
CA HIS A 104 2.00 16.23 -2.83
C HIS A 104 2.40 15.09 -3.77
N VAL A 105 2.10 13.85 -3.37
CA VAL A 105 2.33 12.66 -4.18
C VAL A 105 1.59 12.73 -5.53
N CYS A 106 0.31 13.11 -5.50
CA CYS A 106 -0.49 13.26 -6.71
C CYS A 106 0.07 14.33 -7.66
N PHE A 107 0.58 15.44 -7.12
CA PHE A 107 1.19 16.47 -7.93
C PHE A 107 2.49 15.98 -8.59
N HIS A 108 3.34 15.27 -7.86
CA HIS A 108 4.63 14.82 -8.38
C HIS A 108 4.55 13.63 -9.35
N ILE A 109 3.60 12.72 -9.14
CA ILE A 109 3.48 11.51 -9.97
C ILE A 109 2.56 11.75 -11.16
N LEU A 110 1.38 12.35 -10.92
CA LEU A 110 0.36 12.52 -11.96
C LEU A 110 0.38 13.89 -12.62
N ASN A 111 1.26 14.81 -12.18
CA ASN A 111 1.24 16.23 -12.59
C ASN A 111 -0.14 16.89 -12.39
N LYS A 112 -0.92 16.39 -11.42
CA LYS A 112 -2.31 16.80 -11.17
C LYS A 112 -2.42 17.49 -9.82
N ARG A 113 -2.91 18.74 -9.80
CA ARG A 113 -3.24 19.45 -8.55
C ARG A 113 -4.62 19.05 -8.08
N VAL A 114 -4.69 18.44 -6.90
CA VAL A 114 -5.95 18.04 -6.26
C VAL A 114 -6.21 18.96 -5.06
N PRO A 115 -7.45 19.47 -4.88
CA PRO A 115 -7.77 20.28 -3.72
C PRO A 115 -7.66 19.47 -2.44
N ASP A 116 -7.07 20.08 -1.40
CA ASP A 116 -7.13 19.55 -0.04
C ASP A 116 -8.39 20.09 0.64
N ILE A 117 -9.33 19.20 0.94
CA ILE A 117 -10.67 19.54 1.42
C ILE A 117 -10.79 19.04 2.86
N PRO A 118 -11.05 19.92 3.84
CA PRO A 118 -11.24 19.51 5.23
C PRO A 118 -12.40 18.51 5.40
N PRO A 119 -12.27 17.49 6.27
CA PRO A 119 -13.33 16.49 6.50
C PRO A 119 -14.68 17.09 6.93
N ASP A 120 -14.67 18.17 7.70
CA ASP A 120 -15.89 18.86 8.16
C ASP A 120 -16.70 19.41 6.98
N LYS A 121 -16.00 19.92 5.96
CA LYS A 121 -16.61 20.45 4.75
C LYS A 121 -17.21 19.35 3.88
N ILE A 122 -16.53 18.20 3.79
CA ILE A 122 -17.05 17.02 3.08
C ILE A 122 -18.31 16.50 3.79
N THR A 123 -18.29 16.46 5.12
CA THR A 123 -19.45 16.07 5.94
C THR A 123 -20.61 17.03 5.75
N PHE A 124 -20.34 18.33 5.69
CA PHE A 124 -21.33 19.36 5.38
C PHE A 124 -21.94 19.16 3.99
N TRP A 125 -21.12 18.92 2.96
CA TRP A 125 -21.59 18.66 1.61
C TRP A 125 -22.47 17.40 1.50
N TYR A 126 -22.16 16.37 2.28
CA TYR A 126 -22.92 15.12 2.27
C TYR A 126 -24.23 15.20 3.08
N THR A 127 -24.15 15.74 4.30
CA THR A 127 -25.27 15.72 5.26
C THR A 127 -26.14 16.96 5.21
N GLY A 128 -25.63 18.07 4.68
CA GLY A 128 -26.22 19.41 4.81
C GLY A 128 -26.13 19.99 6.23
N LYS A 129 -25.51 19.28 7.19
CA LYS A 129 -25.36 19.74 8.58
C LYS A 129 -24.15 20.67 8.69
N ARG A 130 -24.45 21.92 9.02
CA ARG A 130 -23.52 23.06 9.02
C ARG A 130 -22.37 22.88 10.03
N PRO A 131 -21.11 23.19 9.64
CA PRO A 131 -20.02 23.48 10.56
C PRO A 131 -20.23 24.86 11.21
N PRO A 132 -19.81 25.07 12.47
CA PRO A 132 -19.91 26.38 13.12
C PRO A 132 -19.27 27.49 12.26
N GLY A 133 -20.03 28.52 11.88
CA GLY A 133 -19.50 29.70 11.17
C GLY A 133 -19.85 29.86 9.68
N GLU A 134 -20.31 28.83 8.96
CA GLU A 134 -20.60 28.96 7.50
C GLU A 134 -22.01 29.49 7.17
N PRO A 135 -22.23 30.28 6.11
CA PRO A 135 -23.56 30.81 5.76
C PRO A 135 -24.60 29.70 5.51
N MET A 136 -25.88 30.00 5.81
CA MET A 136 -26.99 29.08 5.61
C MET A 136 -27.06 28.65 4.13
N PRO A 137 -27.11 27.34 3.83
CA PRO A 137 -27.27 26.92 2.45
C PRO A 137 -28.64 27.36 1.92
N PRO A 138 -28.76 27.71 0.63
CA PRO A 138 -30.05 27.99 0.03
C PRO A 138 -30.95 26.76 0.16
N ALA A 139 -32.13 26.94 0.73
CA ALA A 139 -33.11 25.86 0.90
C ALA A 139 -33.59 25.39 -0.48
N GLY A 140 -33.14 24.20 -0.90
CA GLY A 140 -33.59 23.59 -2.16
C GLY A 140 -32.99 22.20 -2.38
N ASP A 141 -33.80 21.28 -2.90
CA ASP A 141 -33.43 19.89 -3.18
C ASP A 141 -32.22 19.78 -4.12
N VAL A 142 -32.10 20.72 -5.05
CA VAL A 142 -31.00 20.79 -6.04
C VAL A 142 -29.65 21.09 -5.36
N TRP A 143 -29.63 21.94 -4.33
CA TRP A 143 -28.41 22.25 -3.59
C TRP A 143 -27.90 21.01 -2.84
N ASN A 144 -28.80 20.28 -2.18
CA ASN A 144 -28.46 19.04 -1.48
C ASN A 144 -27.91 17.96 -2.43
N MET A 145 -28.52 17.81 -3.62
CA MET A 145 -28.09 16.80 -4.58
C MET A 145 -26.70 17.11 -5.16
N ARG A 146 -26.45 18.36 -5.56
CA ARG A 146 -25.16 18.77 -6.14
C ARG A 146 -24.01 18.64 -5.14
N ASN A 147 -24.19 19.07 -3.89
CA ASN A 147 -23.11 18.97 -2.89
C ASN A 147 -22.83 17.52 -2.50
N ARG A 148 -23.86 16.68 -2.36
CA ARG A 148 -23.67 15.24 -2.16
C ARG A 148 -22.89 14.61 -3.31
N ALA A 149 -23.22 14.96 -4.56
CA ALA A 149 -22.48 14.49 -5.72
C ALA A 149 -21.02 14.93 -5.66
N MET A 150 -20.71 16.19 -5.29
CA MET A 150 -19.33 16.66 -5.13
C MET A 150 -18.56 15.90 -4.04
N ALA A 151 -19.19 15.59 -2.90
CA ALA A 151 -18.56 14.80 -1.84
C ALA A 151 -18.23 13.37 -2.30
N VAL A 152 -19.15 12.74 -3.04
CA VAL A 152 -18.92 11.40 -3.61
C VAL A 152 -17.85 11.44 -4.71
N SER A 153 -17.91 12.42 -5.61
CA SER A 153 -16.89 12.65 -6.66
C SER A 153 -15.50 12.85 -6.07
N HIS A 154 -15.37 13.56 -4.95
CA HIS A 154 -14.08 13.73 -4.27
C HIS A 154 -13.44 12.38 -3.91
N PHE A 155 -14.20 11.44 -3.32
CA PHE A 155 -13.66 10.13 -2.96
C PHE A 155 -13.46 9.22 -4.17
N LEU A 156 -14.32 9.31 -5.19
CA LEU A 156 -14.12 8.59 -6.45
C LEU A 156 -12.83 9.04 -7.15
N ASP A 157 -12.58 10.34 -7.25
CA ASP A 157 -11.35 10.88 -7.83
C ASP A 157 -10.12 10.41 -7.06
N ARG A 158 -10.19 10.34 -5.72
CA ARG A 158 -9.10 9.80 -4.90
C ARG A 158 -8.86 8.31 -5.14
N ALA A 159 -9.92 7.53 -5.32
CA ALA A 159 -9.81 6.10 -5.64
C ALA A 159 -9.20 5.89 -7.03
N CYS A 160 -9.65 6.63 -8.04
CA CYS A 160 -9.10 6.58 -9.39
C CYS A 160 -7.63 7.02 -9.41
N ASN A 161 -7.31 8.16 -8.79
CA ASN A 161 -5.92 8.64 -8.75
C ASN A 161 -4.98 7.64 -8.05
N ALA A 162 -5.45 6.86 -7.06
CA ALA A 162 -4.63 5.83 -6.42
C ALA A 162 -4.28 4.69 -7.40
N ILE A 163 -5.16 4.36 -8.34
CA ILE A 163 -4.91 3.40 -9.41
C ILE A 163 -3.97 4.04 -10.45
N ASP A 164 -4.27 5.26 -10.89
CA ASP A 164 -3.43 6.00 -11.85
C ASP A 164 -1.99 6.14 -11.36
N MET A 165 -1.78 6.37 -10.05
CA MET A 165 -0.43 6.44 -9.47
C MET A 165 0.31 5.10 -9.53
N LEU A 166 -0.38 3.98 -9.31
CA LEU A 166 0.24 2.65 -9.40
C LEU A 166 0.61 2.32 -10.84
N GLU A 167 -0.22 2.72 -11.79
CA GLU A 167 0.04 2.57 -13.23
C GLU A 167 1.20 3.46 -13.69
N ALA A 168 1.25 4.72 -13.25
CA ALA A 168 2.33 5.65 -13.60
C ALA A 168 3.72 5.19 -13.14
N VAL A 169 3.79 4.47 -12.01
CA VAL A 169 5.05 3.89 -11.49
C VAL A 169 5.37 2.53 -12.12
N ASP A 170 4.42 1.94 -12.85
CA ASP A 170 4.52 0.61 -13.45
C ASP A 170 4.93 -0.49 -12.45
N ILE A 171 4.39 -0.42 -11.23
CA ILE A 171 4.79 -1.33 -10.16
C ILE A 171 4.22 -2.74 -10.38
N LEU A 172 3.02 -2.85 -10.94
CA LEU A 172 2.33 -4.14 -11.08
C LEU A 172 3.05 -5.06 -12.07
N VAL A 173 3.33 -4.56 -13.28
CA VAL A 173 4.01 -5.35 -14.31
C VAL A 173 5.42 -5.72 -13.85
N ARG A 174 6.16 -4.75 -13.33
CA ARG A 174 7.51 -4.99 -12.78
C ARG A 174 7.51 -6.04 -11.68
N THR A 175 6.58 -5.97 -10.74
CA THR A 175 6.49 -6.93 -9.64
C THR A 175 6.13 -8.32 -10.14
N CYS A 176 5.23 -8.43 -11.13
CA CYS A 176 4.91 -9.71 -11.78
C CYS A 176 6.13 -10.33 -12.49
N GLU A 177 6.91 -9.54 -13.22
CA GLU A 177 8.13 -10.02 -13.88
C GLU A 177 9.18 -10.44 -12.87
N LEU A 178 9.40 -9.66 -11.82
CA LEU A 178 10.30 -10.03 -10.72
C LEU A 178 9.85 -11.31 -10.02
N ALA A 179 8.55 -11.49 -9.78
CA ALA A 179 8.00 -12.71 -9.19
C ALA A 179 8.32 -13.94 -10.04
N ARG A 180 8.19 -13.84 -11.37
CA ARG A 180 8.54 -14.91 -12.32
C ARG A 180 10.04 -15.21 -12.32
N VAL A 181 10.88 -14.18 -12.29
CA VAL A 181 12.35 -14.32 -12.28
C VAL A 181 12.83 -14.96 -10.96
N PHE A 182 12.39 -14.43 -9.82
CA PHE A 182 12.74 -14.96 -8.50
C PHE A 182 12.07 -16.29 -8.18
N GLY A 183 10.95 -16.63 -8.84
CA GLY A 183 10.18 -17.83 -8.56
C GLY A 183 9.50 -17.77 -7.19
N ILE A 184 8.98 -16.61 -6.82
CA ILE A 184 8.27 -16.35 -5.55
C ILE A 184 6.91 -15.72 -5.82
N ASP A 185 6.04 -15.68 -4.81
CA ASP A 185 4.73 -15.04 -4.91
C ASP A 185 4.82 -13.50 -5.02
N PHE A 186 3.80 -12.90 -5.64
CA PHE A 186 3.72 -11.46 -5.89
C PHE A 186 3.88 -10.62 -4.61
N THR A 187 3.19 -11.00 -3.53
CA THR A 187 3.21 -10.26 -2.27
C THR A 187 4.59 -10.33 -1.60
N SER A 188 5.28 -11.47 -1.68
CA SER A 188 6.65 -11.61 -1.18
C SER A 188 7.65 -10.74 -1.93
N VAL A 189 7.45 -10.45 -3.23
CA VAL A 189 8.32 -9.49 -3.94
C VAL A 189 8.27 -8.12 -3.26
N ILE A 190 7.09 -7.66 -2.86
CA ILE A 190 6.90 -6.34 -2.24
C ILE A 190 7.32 -6.35 -0.76
N THR A 191 6.97 -7.41 -0.02
CA THR A 191 7.07 -7.42 1.44
C THR A 191 8.37 -8.04 1.99
N ARG A 192 9.01 -8.96 1.24
CA ARG A 192 10.23 -9.64 1.70
C ARG A 192 11.49 -8.95 1.19
N GLY A 193 12.53 -8.99 2.02
CA GLY A 193 13.83 -8.42 1.73
C GLY A 193 14.62 -9.19 0.67
N SER A 194 15.79 -8.63 0.29
CA SER A 194 16.68 -9.18 -0.73
C SER A 194 17.14 -10.61 -0.44
N GLN A 195 17.38 -10.95 0.83
CA GLN A 195 17.82 -12.30 1.22
C GLN A 195 16.85 -13.39 0.74
N TYR A 196 15.54 -13.20 0.94
CA TYR A 196 14.53 -14.17 0.50
C TYR A 196 14.57 -14.39 -1.03
N ARG A 197 14.82 -13.32 -1.79
CA ARG A 197 14.93 -13.36 -3.26
C ARG A 197 16.17 -14.12 -3.74
N VAL A 198 17.29 -13.96 -3.03
CA VAL A 198 18.54 -14.68 -3.35
C VAL A 198 18.41 -16.15 -2.97
N GLU A 199 17.86 -16.43 -1.78
CA GLU A 199 17.67 -17.81 -1.31
C GLU A 199 16.72 -18.60 -2.22
N SER A 200 15.63 -18.00 -2.71
CA SER A 200 14.72 -18.68 -3.64
C SER A 200 15.36 -19.05 -4.97
N MET A 201 16.29 -18.24 -5.47
CA MET A 201 17.10 -18.55 -6.66
C MET A 201 18.15 -19.63 -6.36
N MET A 202 18.93 -19.44 -5.29
CA MET A 202 20.01 -20.34 -4.90
C MET A 202 19.49 -21.74 -4.59
N TYR A 203 18.37 -21.85 -3.89
CA TYR A 203 17.77 -23.14 -3.56
C TYR A 203 17.35 -23.94 -4.80
N ARG A 204 16.79 -23.25 -5.81
CA ARG A 204 16.44 -23.87 -7.09
C ARG A 204 17.67 -24.40 -7.82
N LEU A 205 18.76 -23.64 -7.85
CA LEU A 205 20.03 -24.05 -8.46
C LEU A 205 20.72 -25.19 -7.69
N ALA A 206 20.75 -25.11 -6.36
CA ALA A 206 21.29 -26.17 -5.51
C ALA A 206 20.58 -27.50 -5.76
N ARG A 207 19.24 -27.47 -5.88
CA ARG A 207 18.44 -28.65 -6.16
C ARG A 207 18.76 -29.29 -7.51
N THR A 208 19.03 -28.53 -8.57
CA THR A 208 19.36 -29.13 -9.89
C THR A 208 20.70 -29.86 -9.88
N GLN A 209 21.59 -29.51 -8.95
CA GLN A 209 22.91 -30.11 -8.80
C GLN A 209 23.00 -31.08 -7.60
N ASN A 210 21.87 -31.43 -6.99
CA ASN A 210 21.79 -32.29 -5.79
C ASN A 210 22.60 -31.78 -4.59
N TYR A 211 22.73 -30.46 -4.44
CA TYR A 211 23.32 -29.84 -3.26
C TYR A 211 22.31 -29.69 -2.12
N ILE A 212 22.84 -29.69 -0.90
CA ILE A 212 22.11 -29.39 0.33
C ILE A 212 22.61 -28.05 0.86
N MET A 213 21.69 -27.11 1.10
CA MET A 213 22.01 -25.80 1.65
C MET A 213 22.27 -25.91 3.16
N MET A 214 23.29 -25.21 3.66
CA MET A 214 23.52 -25.08 5.10
C MET A 214 22.60 -24.02 5.69
N SER A 215 22.09 -24.25 6.90
CA SER A 215 21.29 -23.29 7.67
C SER A 215 21.98 -23.01 9.01
N PRO A 216 22.95 -22.10 9.06
CA PRO A 216 23.65 -21.77 10.30
C PRO A 216 22.72 -21.02 11.27
N SER A 217 22.89 -21.28 12.57
CA SER A 217 22.18 -20.56 13.63
C SER A 217 22.75 -19.14 13.83
N GLY A 218 21.96 -18.26 14.45
CA GLY A 218 22.41 -16.89 14.75
C GLY A 218 23.66 -16.83 15.63
N LEU A 219 23.89 -17.81 16.52
CA LEU A 219 25.11 -17.91 17.31
C LEU A 219 26.34 -18.21 16.44
N GLN A 220 26.20 -19.13 15.48
CA GLN A 220 27.27 -19.47 14.55
C GLN A 220 27.61 -18.30 13.61
N VAL A 221 26.59 -17.58 13.14
CA VAL A 221 26.79 -16.38 12.30
C VAL A 221 27.50 -15.29 13.10
N ARG A 222 27.23 -15.14 14.40
CA ARG A 222 27.91 -14.14 15.25
C ARG A 222 29.36 -14.51 15.55
N ASP A 223 29.68 -15.79 15.62
CA ASP A 223 31.03 -16.31 15.89
C ASP A 223 31.94 -16.29 14.65
N GLN A 224 31.39 -15.99 13.46
CA GLN A 224 32.18 -15.89 12.24
C GLN A 224 33.21 -14.75 12.34
N ARG A 225 34.35 -14.92 11.65
CA ARG A 225 35.37 -13.86 11.58
C ARG A 225 34.79 -12.61 10.91
N PRO A 226 35.08 -11.40 11.44
CA PRO A 226 34.63 -10.17 10.83
C PRO A 226 35.26 -9.97 9.45
N ILE A 227 34.60 -9.21 8.59
CA ILE A 227 35.12 -8.85 7.27
C ILE A 227 36.23 -7.81 7.46
N GLU A 228 37.43 -8.11 6.95
CA GLU A 228 38.59 -7.20 6.98
C GLU A 228 38.77 -6.39 5.69
N CYS A 229 38.09 -6.78 4.61
CA CYS A 229 38.17 -6.11 3.33
C CYS A 229 37.28 -4.86 3.29
N ILE A 230 37.89 -3.71 3.02
CA ILE A 230 37.21 -2.40 2.88
C ILE A 230 37.43 -1.90 1.45
N PRO A 231 36.42 -1.29 0.79
CA PRO A 231 36.62 -0.68 -0.51
C PRO A 231 37.70 0.42 -0.45
N CYS A 232 38.56 0.48 -1.47
CA CYS A 232 39.54 1.55 -1.60
C CYS A 232 38.86 2.80 -2.16
N VAL A 233 38.68 3.82 -1.32
CA VAL A 233 38.20 5.14 -1.74
C VAL A 233 39.40 6.08 -1.79
N MET A 234 39.77 6.52 -2.99
CA MET A 234 40.86 7.48 -3.17
C MET A 234 40.48 8.82 -2.54
N GLU A 235 41.46 9.48 -1.90
CA GLU A 235 41.25 10.81 -1.35
C GLU A 235 41.04 11.82 -2.50
N PRO A 236 39.93 12.58 -2.49
CA PRO A 236 39.65 13.52 -3.55
C PRO A 236 40.56 14.75 -3.41
N ALA A 237 41.18 15.15 -4.52
CA ALA A 237 41.81 16.46 -4.61
C ALA A 237 40.70 17.52 -4.67
N SER A 238 40.44 18.20 -3.55
CA SER A 238 39.38 19.19 -3.44
C SER A 238 39.81 20.51 -4.08
N ASN A 239 39.31 20.82 -5.28
CA ASN A 239 39.59 22.07 -5.98
C ASN A 239 38.48 22.39 -7.00
N PHE A 240 38.52 23.60 -7.56
CA PHE A 240 37.76 23.95 -8.75
C PHE A 240 38.53 23.53 -10.01
N TYR A 241 37.90 22.71 -10.86
CA TYR A 241 38.50 22.19 -12.09
C TYR A 241 37.89 22.90 -13.32
N PRO A 242 38.61 23.85 -13.96
CA PRO A 242 38.12 24.52 -15.17
C PRO A 242 38.28 23.67 -16.44
N SER A 243 39.11 22.62 -16.39
CA SER A 243 39.34 21.69 -17.49
C SER A 243 38.39 20.49 -17.40
N PRO A 244 38.04 19.84 -18.54
CA PRO A 244 37.20 18.65 -18.55
C PRO A 244 37.78 17.50 -17.69
N VAL A 245 36.91 16.81 -16.93
CA VAL A 245 37.26 15.64 -16.13
C VAL A 245 36.55 14.42 -16.72
N CYS A 246 37.32 13.42 -17.15
CA CYS A 246 36.76 12.16 -17.64
C CYS A 246 36.31 11.30 -16.44
N VAL A 247 35.07 10.83 -16.48
CA VAL A 247 34.51 9.91 -15.48
C VAL A 247 34.41 8.52 -16.10
N THR A 248 35.12 7.55 -15.51
CA THR A 248 35.12 6.15 -15.93
C THR A 248 34.62 5.29 -14.79
N ASP A 249 33.79 4.30 -15.11
CA ASP A 249 33.20 3.39 -14.13
C ASP A 249 33.17 1.96 -14.68
N PHE A 250 33.12 0.97 -13.78
CA PHE A 250 32.93 -0.43 -14.14
C PHE A 250 31.43 -0.69 -14.38
N ARG A 251 31.12 -1.62 -15.29
CA ARG A 251 29.74 -2.07 -15.57
C ARG A 251 29.44 -3.38 -14.88
#